data_AF-A0A533WTT6-F1
#
_entry.id   AF-A0A533WTT6-F1
#
_cell.length_a   1.000
_cell.length_b   1.000
_cell.length_c   1.000
_cell.angle_alpha   90.00
_cell.angle_beta   90.00
_cell.angle_gamma   90.00
#
_symmetry.space_group_name_H-M   'P 1'
#
loop_
_entity.id
_entity.type
_entity.pdbx_description
1 polymer ?
#
loop_
_entity_poly.entity_id
_entity_poly.type
_entity_poly.pdbx_seq_one_letter_code
_entity_poly.pdbx_strand_id
1 'polypeptide(L)'
;MSSEENIGRIRSAASLLVKGGTLTSEPCTICGGVQVRFADKTTCINCGNESEAGAKQKTESQKAVPAQSSANLASAALVIEEKIGLLAAEIKSENDISVQRQKADLLESYLRILEKTKSLLG
;
A
#
# COMPACT_ATOMS: atom_id res chain seq x y z
N MET A 1 -3.96 -4.59 -11.95
CA MET A 1 -2.49 -4.72 -11.90
C MET A 1 -2.13 -6.00 -12.66
N SER A 2 -1.43 -5.86 -13.79
CA SER A 2 -1.20 -6.95 -14.73
C SER A 2 -0.12 -7.91 -14.23
N SER A 3 -0.38 -9.20 -14.35
CA SER A 3 0.47 -10.32 -13.88
C SER A 3 1.91 -10.29 -14.40
N GLU A 4 2.17 -9.65 -15.55
CA GLU A 4 3.51 -9.55 -16.16
C GLU A 4 4.49 -8.72 -15.31
N GLU A 5 4.02 -7.67 -14.64
CA GLU A 5 4.88 -6.80 -13.84
C GLU A 5 5.41 -7.54 -12.59
N ASN A 6 4.58 -8.41 -12.02
CA ASN A 6 4.96 -9.25 -10.87
C ASN A 6 6.05 -10.27 -11.26
N ILE A 7 5.97 -10.86 -12.45
CA ILE A 7 6.99 -11.81 -12.95
C ILE A 7 8.34 -11.10 -13.15
N GLY A 8 8.31 -9.87 -13.67
CA GLY A 8 9.51 -9.05 -13.82
C GLY A 8 10.22 -8.79 -12.48
N ARG A 9 9.47 -8.46 -11.43
CA ARG A 9 10.01 -8.18 -10.09
C ARG A 9 10.63 -9.42 -9.45
N ILE A 10 9.99 -10.59 -9.57
CA ILE A 10 10.53 -11.85 -9.05
C ILE A 10 11.84 -12.22 -9.75
N ARG A 11 11.93 -12.03 -11.07
CA ARG A 11 13.17 -12.29 -11.84
C ARG A 11 14.30 -11.36 -11.39
N SER A 12 14.01 -10.08 -11.20
CA SER A 12 14.99 -9.10 -10.70
C SER A 12 15.46 -9.44 -9.29
N ALA A 13 14.54 -9.80 -8.38
CA ALA A 13 14.86 -10.24 -7.03
C ALA A 13 15.75 -11.49 -7.03
N ALA A 14 15.42 -12.49 -7.84
CA ALA A 14 16.24 -13.68 -8.01
C ALA A 14 17.65 -13.34 -8.52
N SER A 15 17.76 -12.41 -9.48
CA SER A 15 19.06 -11.95 -9.98
C SER A 15 19.90 -11.28 -8.88
N LEU A 16 19.28 -10.48 -8.01
CA LEU A 16 19.98 -9.86 -6.88
C LEU A 16 20.48 -10.90 -5.89
N LEU A 17 19.69 -11.94 -5.59
CA LEU A 17 20.14 -13.04 -4.72
C LEU A 17 21.32 -13.81 -5.33
N VAL A 18 21.27 -14.11 -6.62
CA VAL A 18 22.37 -14.77 -7.34
C VAL A 18 23.65 -13.92 -7.31
N LYS A 19 23.52 -12.58 -7.32
CA LYS A 19 24.65 -11.66 -7.20
C LYS A 19 25.21 -11.52 -5.77
N GLY A 20 24.61 -12.17 -4.78
CA GLY A 20 25.03 -12.09 -3.36
C GLY A 20 24.11 -11.23 -2.49
N GLY A 21 22.91 -10.90 -2.96
CA GLY A 21 21.88 -10.26 -2.15
C GLY A 21 21.33 -11.18 -1.06
N THR A 22 20.75 -10.59 -0.03
CA THR A 22 20.20 -11.29 1.14
C THR A 22 18.74 -10.90 1.35
N LEU A 23 17.90 -11.82 1.80
CA LEU A 23 16.54 -11.45 2.23
C LEU A 23 16.58 -10.74 3.58
N THR A 24 15.76 -9.72 3.74
CA THR A 24 15.61 -9.02 5.02
C THR A 24 14.50 -9.68 5.84
N SER A 25 14.70 -9.74 7.15
CA SER A 25 13.67 -10.19 8.10
C SER A 25 12.57 -9.14 8.31
N GLU A 26 12.85 -7.88 7.98
CA GLU A 26 11.90 -6.79 8.10
C GLU A 26 10.92 -6.78 6.90
N PRO A 27 9.61 -6.70 7.15
CA PRO A 27 8.61 -6.59 6.09
C PRO A 27 8.60 -5.17 5.51
N CYS A 28 8.25 -5.05 4.23
CA CYS A 28 8.11 -3.76 3.56
C CYS A 28 7.08 -2.86 4.26
N THR A 29 7.45 -1.61 4.54
CA THR A 29 6.59 -0.62 5.20
C THR A 29 5.35 -0.22 4.39
N ILE A 30 5.34 -0.47 3.07
CA ILE A 30 4.23 -0.11 2.19
C ILE A 30 3.23 -1.25 2.03
N CYS A 31 3.71 -2.49 1.83
CA CYS A 31 2.86 -3.63 1.48
C CYS A 31 3.02 -4.86 2.37
N GLY A 32 3.91 -4.83 3.36
CA GLY A 32 4.22 -5.98 4.22
C GLY A 32 5.00 -7.10 3.54
N GLY A 33 5.39 -6.94 2.28
CA GLY A 33 6.08 -7.97 1.50
C GLY A 33 7.56 -8.13 1.87
N VAL A 34 8.13 -9.28 1.52
CA VAL A 34 9.55 -9.61 1.71
C VAL A 34 10.45 -8.67 0.89
N GLN A 35 11.61 -8.30 1.45
CA GLN A 35 12.59 -7.44 0.77
C GLN A 35 13.93 -8.15 0.58
N VAL A 36 14.69 -7.71 -0.43
CA VAL A 36 16.03 -8.18 -0.78
C VAL A 36 16.99 -7.02 -0.59
N ARG A 37 18.03 -7.21 0.22
CA ARG A 37 19.15 -6.27 0.36
C ARG A 37 20.33 -6.73 -0.48
N PHE A 38 20.78 -5.89 -1.41
CA PHE A 38 21.97 -6.09 -2.21
C PHE A 38 22.82 -4.81 -2.19
N ALA A 39 24.09 -4.95 -1.79
CA ALA A 39 24.94 -3.81 -1.45
C ALA A 39 24.22 -2.86 -0.46
N ASP A 40 24.14 -1.58 -0.79
CA ASP A 40 23.49 -0.56 0.03
C ASP A 40 22.04 -0.30 -0.41
N LYS A 41 21.37 -1.26 -1.04
CA LYS A 41 19.98 -1.11 -1.50
C LYS A 41 19.11 -2.27 -1.03
N THR A 42 17.91 -1.95 -0.57
CA THR A 42 16.87 -2.89 -0.12
C THR A 42 15.64 -2.71 -0.98
N THR A 43 15.24 -3.74 -1.74
CA THR A 43 14.11 -3.69 -2.68
C THR A 43 13.02 -4.69 -2.27
N CYS A 44 11.77 -4.26 -2.19
CA CYS A 44 10.63 -5.15 -1.95
C CYS A 44 10.27 -5.96 -3.20
N ILE A 45 10.16 -7.28 -3.06
CA ILE A 45 9.83 -8.19 -4.17
C ILE A 45 8.39 -7.98 -4.65
N ASN A 46 7.48 -7.63 -3.72
CA ASN A 46 6.05 -7.55 -4.00
C ASN A 46 5.67 -6.22 -4.66
N CYS A 47 6.03 -5.08 -4.05
CA CYS A 47 5.65 -3.75 -4.55
C CYS A 47 6.74 -3.01 -5.33
N GLY A 48 7.99 -3.51 -5.33
CA GLY A 48 9.12 -2.85 -5.99
C GLY A 48 9.71 -1.66 -5.24
N ASN A 49 9.31 -1.39 -3.99
CA ASN A 49 9.83 -0.27 -3.22
C ASN A 49 11.31 -0.46 -2.86
N GLU A 50 12.15 0.54 -3.13
CA GLU A 50 13.59 0.53 -2.85
C GLU A 50 13.96 1.50 -1.71
N SER A 51 14.89 1.13 -0.83
CA SER A 51 15.47 1.98 0.21
C SER A 51 16.98 1.75 0.34
N GLU A 52 17.76 2.78 0.65
CA GLU A 52 19.22 2.65 0.80
C GLU A 52 19.59 2.15 2.20
N ALA A 53 20.37 1.06 2.27
CA ALA A 53 20.83 0.43 3.50
C ALA A 53 22.11 1.12 4.01
N GLY A 54 21.97 2.08 4.93
CA GLY A 54 23.15 2.70 5.58
C GLY A 54 22.87 3.98 6.34
N ALA A 55 21.79 4.70 6.04
CA ALA A 55 21.38 5.84 6.85
C ALA A 55 20.44 5.38 7.97
N LYS A 56 20.95 5.39 9.20
CA LYS A 56 20.12 5.73 10.36
C LYS A 56 19.22 6.88 9.91
N GLN A 57 17.91 6.71 10.04
CA GLN A 57 16.92 7.73 9.72
C GLN A 57 17.20 9.01 10.53
N LYS A 58 18.05 9.89 9.99
CA LYS A 58 17.84 11.33 10.07
C LYS A 58 16.85 11.64 8.96
N THR A 59 15.57 11.51 9.29
CA THR A 59 14.48 11.97 8.44
C THR A 59 14.43 13.49 8.51
N GLU A 60 15.40 14.15 7.90
CA GLU A 60 15.31 15.54 7.49
C GLU A 60 15.95 15.64 6.12
N SER A 61 15.14 15.35 5.10
CA SER A 61 14.81 16.30 4.04
C SER A 61 14.17 15.52 2.88
N GLN A 62 12.89 15.15 3.05
CA GLN A 62 12.02 15.16 1.88
C GLN A 62 11.74 16.63 1.58
N LYS A 63 12.62 17.16 0.74
CA LYS A 63 12.44 18.39 -0.02
C LYS A 63 11.06 18.33 -0.68
N ALA A 64 10.13 19.14 -0.15
CA ALA A 64 8.81 19.44 -0.69
C ALA A 64 8.07 18.25 -1.31
N VAL A 65 7.23 17.59 -0.52
CA VAL A 65 6.01 16.98 -1.06
C VAL A 65 5.30 18.08 -1.85
N PRO A 66 5.17 18.00 -3.18
CA PRO A 66 4.36 18.97 -3.89
C PRO A 66 2.94 18.79 -3.36
N ALA A 67 2.22 19.89 -3.14
CA ALA A 67 0.82 19.92 -2.70
C ALA A 67 -0.11 18.92 -3.42
N GLN A 68 0.34 18.33 -4.54
CA GLN A 68 -0.29 17.23 -5.26
C GLN A 68 -0.41 15.91 -4.50
N SER A 69 0.55 15.46 -3.68
CA SER A 69 0.41 14.14 -3.03
C SER A 69 -0.59 14.16 -1.87
N SER A 70 -0.63 15.25 -1.10
CA SER A 70 -1.66 15.48 -0.08
C SER A 70 -3.01 15.76 -0.72
N ALA A 71 -3.08 16.48 -1.84
CA ALA A 71 -4.32 16.67 -2.60
C ALA A 71 -4.87 15.36 -3.17
N ASN A 72 -4.01 14.45 -3.65
CA ASN A 72 -4.42 13.13 -4.13
C ASN A 72 -4.94 12.23 -2.99
N LEU A 73 -4.29 12.27 -1.82
CA LEU A 73 -4.75 11.56 -0.63
C LEU A 73 -6.08 12.13 -0.09
N ALA A 74 -6.23 13.45 -0.09
CA ALA A 74 -7.49 14.10 0.29
C ALA A 74 -8.62 13.76 -0.68
N SER A 75 -8.35 13.78 -1.99
CA SER A 75 -9.29 13.35 -3.02
C SER A 75 -9.70 11.87 -2.85
N ALA A 76 -8.73 10.99 -2.59
CA ALA A 76 -9.01 9.58 -2.30
C ALA A 76 -9.89 9.42 -1.05
N ALA A 77 -9.63 10.18 0.02
CA ALA A 77 -10.45 10.16 1.22
C ALA A 77 -11.91 10.55 0.93
N LEU A 78 -12.15 11.60 0.13
CA LEU A 78 -13.50 12.01 -0.26
C LEU A 78 -14.24 10.91 -1.05
N VAL A 79 -13.57 10.27 -2.00
CA VAL A 79 -14.18 9.17 -2.77
C VAL A 79 -14.52 7.99 -1.87
N ILE A 80 -13.65 7.64 -0.90
CA ILE A 80 -13.91 6.56 0.04
C ILE A 80 -15.09 6.91 0.95
N GLU A 81 -15.17 8.14 1.45
CA GLU A 81 -16.30 8.63 2.26
C GLU A 81 -17.63 8.57 1.48
N GLU A 82 -17.63 8.96 0.21
CA GLU A 82 -18.80 8.83 -0.67
C GLU A 82 -19.21 7.36 -0.82
N LYS A 83 -18.26 6.46 -1.07
CA LYS A 83 -18.53 5.01 -1.20
C LYS A 83 -19.07 4.39 0.08
N ILE A 84 -18.60 4.81 1.24
CA ILE A 84 -19.14 4.41 2.56
C ILE A 84 -20.61 4.83 2.66
N GLY A 85 -20.93 6.09 2.31
CA GLY A 85 -22.30 6.60 2.31
C GLY A 85 -23.24 5.83 1.38
N LEU A 86 -22.78 5.53 0.15
CA LEU A 86 -23.54 4.75 -0.82
C LEU A 86 -23.82 3.33 -0.33
N LEU A 87 -22.80 2.62 0.18
CA LEU A 87 -22.99 1.28 0.73
C LEU A 87 -23.92 1.26 1.94
N ALA A 88 -23.82 2.26 2.83
CA ALA A 88 -24.74 2.36 3.96
C ALA A 88 -26.20 2.55 3.51
N ALA A 89 -26.42 3.36 2.46
CA ALA A 89 -27.75 3.53 1.86
C ALA A 89 -28.26 2.25 1.19
N GLU A 90 -27.39 1.53 0.47
CA GLU A 90 -27.74 0.26 -0.16
C GLU A 90 -28.02 -0.86 0.85
N ILE A 91 -27.30 -0.92 1.97
CA ILE A 91 -27.57 -1.88 3.05
C ILE A 91 -28.94 -1.62 3.68
N LYS A 92 -29.34 -0.35 3.83
CA LYS A 92 -30.63 0.03 4.42
C LYS A 92 -31.82 -0.52 3.63
N SER A 93 -31.73 -0.58 2.30
CA SER A 93 -32.81 -1.06 1.44
C SER A 93 -32.64 -2.51 0.95
N GLU A 94 -31.49 -3.12 1.22
CA GLU A 94 -31.23 -4.53 0.92
C GLU A 94 -32.01 -5.44 1.87
N ASN A 95 -32.64 -6.50 1.35
CA ASN A 95 -33.41 -7.44 2.17
C ASN A 95 -32.75 -8.82 2.24
N ASP A 96 -31.84 -9.13 1.32
CA ASP A 96 -31.09 -10.38 1.37
C ASP A 96 -29.94 -10.27 2.37
N ILE A 97 -29.99 -11.07 3.43
CA ILE A 97 -28.99 -11.08 4.51
C ILE A 97 -27.59 -11.45 3.99
N SER A 98 -27.49 -12.32 2.99
CA SER A 98 -26.20 -12.70 2.40
C SER A 98 -25.59 -11.52 1.65
N VAL A 99 -26.41 -10.76 0.92
CA VAL A 99 -25.98 -9.56 0.22
C VAL A 99 -25.65 -8.43 1.20
N GLN A 100 -26.44 -8.26 2.26
CA GLN A 100 -26.12 -7.32 3.34
C GLN A 100 -24.76 -7.61 3.96
N ARG A 101 -24.44 -8.89 4.21
CA ARG A 101 -23.13 -9.30 4.74
C ARG A 101 -21.99 -8.93 3.80
N GLN A 102 -22.12 -9.24 2.50
CA GLN A 102 -21.10 -8.89 1.51
C GLN A 102 -20.87 -7.37 1.44
N LYS A 103 -21.95 -6.59 1.47
CA LYS A 103 -21.88 -5.12 1.50
C LYS A 103 -21.24 -4.60 2.79
N ALA A 104 -21.53 -5.21 3.94
CA ALA A 104 -20.94 -4.86 5.23
C ALA A 104 -19.43 -5.18 5.30
N ASP A 105 -19.00 -6.31 4.75
CA ASP A 105 -17.58 -6.69 4.67
C ASP A 105 -16.80 -5.71 3.77
N LEU A 106 -17.42 -5.26 2.66
CA LEU A 106 -16.85 -4.23 1.80
C LEU A 106 -16.81 -2.87 2.50
N LEU A 107 -17.85 -2.52 3.27
CA LEU A 107 -17.89 -1.30 4.08
C LEU A 107 -16.76 -1.27 5.12
N GLU A 108 -16.51 -2.39 5.80
CA GLU A 108 -15.38 -2.55 6.73
C GLU A 108 -14.04 -2.30 6.01
N SER A 109 -13.90 -2.86 4.81
CA SER A 109 -12.70 -2.65 3.99
C SER A 109 -12.48 -1.17 3.67
N TYR A 110 -13.52 -0.43 3.29
CA TYR A 110 -13.42 1.01 3.04
C TYR A 110 -13.11 1.81 4.31
N LEU A 111 -13.68 1.46 5.45
CA LEU A 111 -13.36 2.12 6.73
C LEU A 111 -11.89 1.95 7.09
N ARG A 112 -11.32 0.74 6.92
CA ARG A 112 -9.89 0.49 7.14
C ARG A 112 -8.99 1.27 6.16
N ILE A 113 -9.40 1.39 4.89
CA ILE A 113 -8.65 2.19 3.90
C ILE A 113 -8.73 3.68 4.26
N LEU A 114 -9.89 4.17 4.71
CA LEU A 114 -10.07 5.56 5.13
C LEU A 114 -9.21 5.89 6.34
N GLU A 115 -9.18 5.03 7.35
CA GLU A 115 -8.32 5.19 8.54
C GLU A 115 -6.84 5.31 8.13
N LYS A 116 -6.37 4.41 7.27
CA LYS A 116 -5.00 4.49 6.72
C LYS A 116 -4.76 5.77 5.94
N THR A 117 -5.70 6.16 5.07
CA THR A 117 -5.58 7.39 4.27
C THR A 117 -5.50 8.63 5.18
N LYS A 118 -6.31 8.69 6.23
CA LYS A 118 -6.29 9.78 7.23
C LYS A 118 -4.99 9.80 8.02
N SER A 119 -4.49 8.63 8.45
CA SER A 119 -3.19 8.54 9.14
C SER A 119 -2.00 9.02 8.29
N LEU A 120 -2.13 9.00 6.95
CA LEU A 120 -1.14 9.52 6.02
C LEU A 120 -1.27 11.02 5.74
N LEU A 121 -2.40 11.65 6.10
CA LEU A 121 -2.67 13.07 5.92
C LEU A 121 -2.27 13.92 7.13
N GLY A 122 -2.16 13.33 8.32
CA GLY A 122 -1.80 14.00 9.58
C GLY A 122 -2.88 13.93 10.63
#